data_AF-A0A9P7EMP8-F1
#
_entry.id   AF-A0A9P7EMP8-F1
#
_cell.length_a   1.000
_cell.length_b   1.000
_cell.length_c   1.000
_cell.angle_alpha   90.00
_cell.angle_beta   90.00
_cell.angle_gamma   90.00
#
_symmetry.space_group_name_H-M   'P 1'
#
loop_
_entity.id
_entity.type
_entity.pdbx_description
1 polymer ?
#
loop_
_entity_poly.entity_id
_entity_poly.type
_entity_poly.pdbx_seq_one_letter_code
_entity_poly.pdbx_strand_id
1 'polypeptide(L)'
;MHLVIPASEANFALGNFMTTLTLSTPSNRTLTSIRKPAIVLPPTKSQVWPSPKLVNLDILFLESHAPGVSRVIARVELGRKDGWKALGNGEGRELSVFSASLKGIVKRHGIRGLVTRFPITFAIVSSATFLVISLLVLAACILPAIQWRFPSEDDGAGELTEEIAKEQMYRKRRQRRKLSPRNENVSQSEYKTEDVPIDMPPAVTFSDQPLRRRRSRASDVFYDSEP
;
A
#
# COMPACT_ATOMS: atom_id res chain seq x y z
N MET A 1 5.57 17.31 -3.52
CA MET A 1 6.42 18.17 -2.67
C MET A 1 5.74 19.50 -2.54
N HIS A 2 5.64 19.99 -1.31
CA HIS A 2 4.95 21.22 -0.99
C HIS A 2 5.97 22.23 -0.47
N LEU A 3 6.08 23.34 -1.17
CA LEU A 3 6.98 24.44 -0.88
C LEU A 3 6.18 25.66 -0.47
N VAL A 4 6.65 26.34 0.57
CA VAL A 4 6.16 27.64 1.00
C VAL A 4 7.28 28.63 0.79
N ILE A 5 7.04 29.63 -0.05
CA ILE A 5 8.07 30.53 -0.57
C ILE A 5 7.65 31.97 -0.24
N PRO A 6 8.53 32.81 0.33
CA PRO A 6 8.24 34.23 0.50
C PRO A 6 7.99 34.92 -0.84
N ALA A 7 6.95 35.76 -0.90
CA ALA A 7 6.60 36.57 -2.07
C ALA A 7 7.57 37.76 -2.24
N SER A 8 8.86 37.46 -2.45
CA SER A 8 9.91 38.44 -2.70
C SER A 8 10.21 38.55 -4.20
N GLU A 9 10.60 39.75 -4.64
CA GLU A 9 10.99 39.99 -6.04
C GLU A 9 12.13 39.08 -6.49
N ALA A 10 13.12 38.82 -5.62
CA ALA A 10 14.22 37.90 -5.88
C ALA A 10 13.74 36.47 -6.22
N ASN A 11 12.72 35.96 -5.53
CA ASN A 11 12.15 34.63 -5.80
C ASN A 11 11.37 34.59 -7.12
N PHE A 12 10.73 35.69 -7.52
CA PHE A 12 10.05 35.79 -8.81
C PHE A 12 11.03 35.98 -9.97
N ALA A 13 12.09 36.76 -9.76
CA ALA A 13 13.16 37.00 -10.73
C ALA A 13 13.96 35.72 -11.06
N LEU A 14 13.99 34.74 -10.15
CA LEU A 14 14.57 33.42 -10.41
C LEU A 14 13.95 32.73 -11.64
N GLY A 15 12.66 32.96 -11.88
CA GLY A 15 11.91 32.36 -12.98
C GLY A 15 11.84 30.83 -12.88
N ASN A 16 12.26 30.16 -13.96
CA ASN A 16 12.30 28.70 -14.00
C ASN A 16 13.47 28.16 -13.18
N PHE A 17 13.17 27.31 -12.21
CA PHE A 17 14.15 26.55 -11.45
C PHE A 17 13.88 25.05 -11.57
N MET A 18 14.90 24.25 -11.28
CA MET A 18 14.76 22.80 -11.33
C MET A 18 14.63 22.24 -9.92
N THR A 19 13.84 21.19 -9.80
CA THR A 19 13.77 20.39 -8.58
C THR A 19 14.11 18.95 -8.93
N THR A 20 15.00 18.35 -8.14
CA THR A 20 15.47 16.98 -8.35
C THR A 20 15.14 16.16 -7.11
N LEU A 21 14.32 15.12 -7.28
CA LEU A 21 14.05 14.11 -6.26
C LEU A 21 14.89 12.87 -6.60
N THR A 22 15.78 12.50 -5.70
CA THR A 22 16.55 11.25 -5.79
C THR A 22 16.16 10.35 -4.63
N LEU A 23 15.56 9.22 -4.96
CA LEU A 23 15.24 8.14 -4.01
C LEU A 23 16.40 7.15 -4.02
N SER A 24 16.94 6.85 -2.85
CA SER A 24 18.07 5.94 -2.68
C SER A 24 17.84 4.96 -1.53
N THR A 25 18.47 3.80 -1.59
CA THR A 25 18.49 2.86 -0.46
C THR A 25 19.48 3.33 0.62
N PRO A 26 19.40 2.80 1.85
CA PRO A 26 20.43 3.03 2.86
C PRO A 26 21.84 2.57 2.46
N SER A 27 21.95 1.68 1.47
CA SER A 27 23.21 1.27 0.84
C SER A 27 23.68 2.21 -0.28
N ASN A 28 23.14 3.43 -0.34
CA ASN A 28 23.43 4.46 -1.35
C ASN A 28 23.14 4.03 -2.80
N ARG A 29 22.30 3.01 -3.01
CA ARG A 29 21.86 2.63 -4.36
C ARG A 29 20.71 3.53 -4.77
N THR A 30 20.87 4.29 -5.85
CA THR A 30 19.78 5.09 -6.42
C THR A 30 18.70 4.18 -6.99
N LEU A 31 17.47 4.35 -6.50
CA LEU A 31 16.28 3.65 -7.00
C LEU A 31 15.65 4.43 -8.15
N THR A 32 15.50 5.75 -7.98
CA THR A 32 14.87 6.62 -8.97
C THR A 32 15.38 8.03 -8.79
N SER A 33 15.69 8.71 -9.89
CA SER A 33 16.02 10.13 -9.90
C SER A 33 15.12 10.83 -10.91
N ILE A 34 14.37 11.83 -10.44
CA ILE A 34 13.43 12.59 -11.26
C ILE A 34 13.74 14.05 -11.12
N ARG A 35 13.75 14.75 -12.25
CA ARG A 35 14.00 16.17 -12.33
C ARG A 35 12.79 16.84 -12.97
N LYS A 36 12.20 17.84 -12.30
CA LYS A 36 11.05 18.61 -12.79
C LYS A 36 11.32 20.11 -12.74
N PRO A 37 11.00 20.86 -13.82
CA PRO A 37 11.02 22.31 -13.78
C PRO A 37 9.84 22.82 -12.95
N ALA A 38 10.05 23.96 -12.30
CA ALA A 38 9.02 24.69 -11.59
C ALA A 38 9.28 26.20 -11.74
N ILE A 39 8.23 26.99 -11.59
CA ILE A 39 8.30 28.46 -11.65
C ILE A 39 7.52 29.03 -10.48
N VAL A 40 8.09 30.04 -9.82
CA VAL A 40 7.36 30.81 -8.82
C VAL A 40 6.65 31.96 -9.53
N LEU A 41 5.33 31.95 -9.51
CA LEU A 41 4.54 33.03 -10.09
C LEU A 41 4.24 34.08 -9.02
N PRO A 42 4.30 35.38 -9.35
CA PRO A 42 3.85 36.43 -8.46
C PRO A 42 2.35 36.25 -8.18
N PRO A 43 1.89 36.49 -6.94
CA PRO A 43 0.47 36.43 -6.65
C PRO A 43 -0.27 37.43 -7.53
N THR A 44 -1.41 37.02 -8.08
CA THR A 44 -2.29 37.91 -8.85
C THR A 44 -2.74 39.06 -7.95
N LYS A 45 -2.39 40.29 -8.33
CA LYS A 45 -2.80 41.49 -7.60
C LYS A 45 -4.32 41.65 -7.72
N SER A 46 -5.06 41.19 -6.72
CA SER A 46 -6.45 41.57 -6.56
C SER A 46 -6.50 42.98 -5.96
N GLN A 47 -7.17 43.91 -6.62
CA GLN A 47 -7.31 45.30 -6.15
C GLN A 47 -8.01 45.43 -4.79
N VAL A 48 -8.73 44.37 -4.37
CA VAL A 48 -9.57 44.36 -3.16
C VAL A 48 -8.87 43.70 -1.96
N TRP A 49 -7.84 42.86 -2.17
CA TRP A 49 -7.22 42.11 -1.08
C TRP A 49 -5.70 42.29 -1.04
N PRO A 50 -5.11 42.36 0.18
CA PRO A 50 -3.68 42.44 0.35
C PRO A 50 -3.01 41.23 -0.30
N SER A 51 -1.91 41.46 -1.01
CA SER A 51 -1.16 40.38 -1.65
C SER A 51 -0.61 39.42 -0.58
N PRO A 52 -0.73 38.10 -0.78
CA PRO A 52 -0.23 37.12 0.17
C PRO A 52 1.30 37.23 0.28
N LYS A 53 1.81 37.22 1.51
CA LYS A 53 3.27 37.26 1.78
C LYS A 53 3.97 35.94 1.46
N LEU A 54 3.22 34.85 1.35
CA LEU A 54 3.71 33.50 1.10
C LEU A 54 3.00 32.90 -0.10
N VAL A 55 3.76 32.23 -0.95
CA VAL A 55 3.29 31.49 -2.11
C VAL A 55 3.45 30.00 -1.83
N ASN A 56 2.36 29.26 -1.98
CA ASN A 56 2.37 27.80 -1.86
C ASN A 56 2.58 27.20 -3.24
N LEU A 57 3.56 26.31 -3.37
CA LEU A 57 3.92 25.66 -4.61
C LEU A 57 3.96 24.15 -4.43
N ASP A 58 3.14 23.45 -5.21
CA ASP A 58 3.05 21.99 -5.19
C ASP A 58 3.68 21.39 -6.46
N ILE A 59 4.73 20.60 -6.26
CA ILE A 59 5.44 19.91 -7.33
C ILE A 59 5.20 18.41 -7.19
N LEU A 60 4.50 17.81 -8.18
CA LEU A 60 4.25 16.38 -8.23
C LEU A 60 5.43 15.67 -8.91
N PHE A 61 6.32 15.02 -8.16
CA PHE A 61 7.45 14.27 -8.75
C PHE A 61 7.03 12.95 -9.37
N LEU A 62 6.24 12.16 -8.63
CA LEU A 62 5.86 10.78 -8.93
C LEU A 62 4.35 10.64 -8.81
N GLU A 63 3.70 10.05 -9.81
CA GLU A 63 2.27 9.70 -9.74
C GLU A 63 2.04 8.39 -8.99
N SER A 64 2.96 7.44 -9.19
CA SER A 64 3.05 6.17 -8.51
C SER A 64 4.51 5.72 -8.44
N HIS A 65 4.89 5.09 -7.34
CA HIS A 65 6.23 4.51 -7.17
C HIS A 65 6.14 3.34 -6.19
N ALA A 66 6.65 2.19 -6.59
CA ALA A 66 6.80 1.01 -5.75
C ALA A 66 8.31 0.78 -5.53
N PRO A 67 8.86 1.12 -4.34
CA PRO A 67 10.30 1.14 -4.16
C PRO A 67 10.95 -0.24 -4.12
N GLY A 68 10.16 -1.32 -3.93
CA GLY A 68 10.67 -2.69 -3.80
C GLY A 68 11.52 -2.94 -2.55
N VAL A 69 11.75 -1.92 -1.73
CA VAL A 69 12.57 -1.96 -0.51
C VAL A 69 11.80 -1.40 0.68
N SER A 70 12.17 -1.83 1.88
CA SER A 70 11.52 -1.42 3.14
C SER A 70 11.89 0.00 3.60
N ARG A 71 13.07 0.50 3.21
CA ARG A 71 13.58 1.81 3.61
C ARG A 71 14.10 2.55 2.39
N VAL A 72 13.66 3.80 2.23
CA VAL A 72 14.07 4.69 1.15
C VAL A 72 14.48 6.03 1.77
N ILE A 73 15.62 6.54 1.35
CA ILE A 73 16.12 7.87 1.67
C ILE A 73 15.79 8.77 0.48
N ALA A 74 15.00 9.80 0.72
CA ALA A 74 14.67 10.81 -0.29
C ALA A 74 15.61 12.02 -0.14
N ARG A 75 16.36 12.31 -1.19
CA ARG A 75 17.18 13.52 -1.33
C ARG A 75 16.49 14.46 -2.30
N VAL A 76 16.15 15.64 -1.83
CA VAL A 76 15.52 16.68 -2.65
C VAL A 76 16.51 17.82 -2.82
N GLU A 77 16.72 18.22 -4.06
CA GLU A 77 17.58 19.34 -4.41
C GLU A 77 16.77 20.36 -5.19
N LEU A 78 16.85 21.61 -4.77
CA LEU A 78 16.16 22.73 -5.41
C LEU A 78 17.20 23.68 -5.98
N GLY A 79 16.90 24.21 -7.15
CA GLY A 79 17.68 25.28 -7.76
C GLY A 79 18.25 24.90 -9.12
N ARG A 80 19.22 25.70 -9.54
CA ARG A 80 19.80 25.68 -10.88
C ARG A 80 21.19 25.06 -10.84
N LYS A 81 21.31 23.80 -11.26
CA LYS A 81 22.60 23.07 -11.36
C LYS A 81 23.37 23.36 -12.64
N ASP A 82 22.79 24.10 -13.56
CA ASP A 82 23.24 24.34 -14.92
C ASP A 82 24.46 25.26 -15.03
N GLY A 83 25.12 25.61 -13.92
CA GLY A 83 26.36 26.38 -13.95
C GLY A 83 26.21 27.80 -14.51
N TRP A 84 24.98 28.34 -14.53
CA TRP A 84 24.74 29.69 -15.03
C TRP A 84 25.54 30.67 -14.17
N LYS A 85 26.61 31.24 -14.77
CA LYS A 85 27.24 32.46 -14.28
C LYS A 85 26.12 33.46 -14.05
N ALA A 86 26.09 34.05 -12.85
CA ALA A 86 24.97 34.83 -12.35
C ALA A 86 24.34 35.70 -13.44
N LEU A 87 23.04 35.50 -13.69
CA LEU A 87 22.24 36.49 -14.40
C LEU A 87 22.11 37.68 -13.43
N GLY A 88 23.03 38.65 -13.50
CA GLY A 88 23.04 39.83 -12.64
C GLY A 88 23.97 39.75 -11.42
N ASN A 89 23.69 40.57 -10.39
CA ASN A 89 24.52 40.77 -9.18
C ASN A 89 24.55 39.56 -8.21
N GLY A 90 24.18 38.36 -8.65
CA GLY A 90 24.07 37.16 -7.80
C GLY A 90 22.67 36.93 -7.21
N GLU A 91 21.77 37.91 -7.33
CA GLU A 91 20.34 37.79 -7.05
C GLU A 91 19.72 36.83 -8.07
N GLY A 92 19.10 35.74 -7.61
CA GLY A 92 18.51 34.73 -8.50
C GLY A 92 19.35 33.48 -8.77
N ARG A 93 20.35 33.16 -7.92
CA ARG A 93 20.97 31.82 -7.92
C ARG A 93 20.21 30.80 -7.08
N GLU A 94 19.58 31.27 -6.01
CA GLU A 94 19.03 30.42 -4.97
C GLU A 94 17.58 30.80 -4.71
N LEU A 95 16.75 29.79 -4.48
CA LEU A 95 15.36 29.96 -4.11
C LEU A 95 15.29 30.11 -2.59
N SER A 96 14.84 31.26 -2.10
CA SER A 96 14.56 31.42 -0.67
C SER A 96 13.28 30.67 -0.32
N VAL A 97 13.38 29.63 0.50
CA VAL A 97 12.25 28.80 0.91
C VAL A 97 11.96 29.01 2.38
N PHE A 98 10.70 29.30 2.72
CA PHE A 98 10.25 29.40 4.10
C PHE A 98 10.05 28.02 4.73
N SER A 99 9.40 27.11 3.99
CA SER A 99 9.22 25.72 4.42
C SER A 99 9.18 24.78 3.22
N ALA A 100 9.78 23.61 3.38
CA ALA A 100 9.75 22.53 2.40
C ALA A 100 9.27 21.24 3.06
N SER A 101 8.25 20.62 2.49
CA SER A 101 7.75 19.34 2.97
C SER A 101 7.56 18.35 1.81
N LEU A 102 8.00 17.12 2.01
CA LEU A 102 7.78 16.04 1.06
C LEU A 102 6.51 15.28 1.45
N LYS A 103 5.40 15.60 0.78
CA LYS A 103 4.13 14.88 0.93
C LYS A 103 4.12 13.65 0.01
N GLY A 104 3.77 12.49 0.56
CA GLY A 104 3.52 11.27 -0.18
C GLY A 104 2.15 10.71 0.20
N ILE A 105 1.43 10.14 -0.77
CA ILE A 105 0.15 9.45 -0.54
C ILE A 105 0.40 7.96 -0.73
N VAL A 106 0.10 7.16 0.29
CA VAL A 106 0.22 5.71 0.21
C VAL A 106 -0.99 5.15 -0.53
N LYS A 107 -0.78 4.76 -1.79
CA LYS A 107 -1.78 3.99 -2.56
C LYS A 107 -1.57 2.49 -2.29
N ARG A 108 -2.40 1.92 -1.42
CA ARG A 108 -2.46 0.47 -1.21
C ARG A 108 -3.10 -0.18 -2.42
N HIS A 109 -2.45 -1.20 -2.98
CA HIS A 109 -2.98 -1.99 -4.09
C HIS A 109 -3.68 -3.26 -3.59
N GLY A 110 -4.60 -3.81 -4.39
CA GLY A 110 -5.34 -5.04 -4.08
C GLY A 110 -6.50 -4.87 -3.10
N ILE A 111 -6.92 -6.00 -2.48
CA ILE A 111 -8.07 -6.06 -1.57
C ILE A 111 -7.88 -5.11 -0.38
N ARG A 112 -6.66 -5.00 0.15
CA ARG A 112 -6.33 -4.05 1.23
C ARG A 112 -6.60 -2.60 0.84
N GLY A 113 -6.38 -2.24 -0.43
CA GLY A 113 -6.71 -0.92 -0.96
C GLY A 113 -8.21 -0.67 -1.01
N LEU A 114 -8.97 -1.66 -1.48
CA LEU A 114 -10.43 -1.60 -1.57
C LEU A 114 -11.07 -1.40 -0.19
N VAL A 115 -10.62 -2.18 0.81
CA VAL A 115 -11.09 -2.07 2.21
C VAL A 115 -10.79 -0.68 2.78
N THR A 116 -9.60 -0.14 2.54
CA THR A 116 -9.26 1.21 3.04
C THR A 116 -10.01 2.33 2.32
N ARG A 117 -10.39 2.13 1.06
CA ARG A 117 -11.08 3.16 0.26
C ARG A 117 -12.58 3.24 0.58
N PHE A 118 -13.20 2.12 0.95
CA PHE A 118 -14.64 2.04 1.19
C PHE A 118 -14.99 1.30 2.49
N PRO A 119 -14.54 1.77 3.67
CA PRO A 119 -14.74 1.07 4.94
C PRO A 119 -16.21 0.83 5.27
N ILE A 120 -17.08 1.79 4.94
CA ILE A 120 -18.53 1.72 5.20
C ILE A 120 -19.17 0.60 4.37
N THR A 121 -18.82 0.49 3.08
CA THR A 121 -19.41 -0.55 2.22
C THR A 121 -19.03 -1.95 2.68
N PHE A 122 -17.77 -2.17 3.08
CA PHE A 122 -17.33 -3.44 3.64
C PHE A 122 -18.01 -3.76 4.97
N ALA A 123 -18.23 -2.76 5.83
CA ALA A 123 -18.97 -2.95 7.07
C ALA A 123 -20.42 -3.39 6.79
N ILE A 124 -21.09 -2.78 5.81
CA ILE A 124 -22.46 -3.16 5.42
C ILE A 124 -22.50 -4.59 4.86
N VAL A 125 -21.60 -4.92 3.92
CA VAL A 125 -21.53 -6.27 3.34
C VAL A 125 -21.21 -7.32 4.41
N SER A 126 -20.28 -7.02 5.32
CA SER A 126 -19.95 -7.90 6.44
C SER A 126 -21.12 -8.09 7.40
N SER A 127 -21.88 -7.03 7.69
CA SER A 127 -23.07 -7.10 8.56
C SER A 127 -24.19 -7.90 7.89
N ALA A 128 -24.45 -7.66 6.61
CA ALA A 128 -25.46 -8.39 5.85
C ALA A 128 -25.14 -9.88 5.75
N THR A 129 -23.89 -10.22 5.40
CA THR A 129 -23.44 -11.63 5.34
C THR A 129 -23.52 -12.32 6.69
N PHE A 130 -23.13 -11.63 7.77
CA PHE A 130 -23.28 -12.14 9.14
C PHE A 130 -24.74 -12.41 9.51
N LEU A 131 -25.66 -11.49 9.18
CA LEU A 131 -27.09 -11.66 9.44
C LEU A 131 -27.65 -12.85 8.68
N VAL A 132 -27.34 -12.98 7.39
CA VAL A 132 -27.77 -14.12 6.56
C VAL A 132 -27.28 -15.45 7.13
N ILE A 133 -26.00 -15.55 7.49
CA ILE A 133 -25.45 -16.78 8.10
C ILE A 133 -26.16 -17.08 9.43
N SER A 134 -26.35 -16.07 10.27
CA SER A 134 -27.03 -16.22 11.56
C SER A 134 -28.47 -16.69 11.38
N LEU A 135 -29.19 -16.17 10.38
CA LEU A 135 -30.56 -16.58 10.06
C LEU A 135 -30.62 -18.01 9.53
N LEU A 136 -29.67 -18.42 8.69
CA LEU A 136 -29.57 -19.80 8.21
C LEU A 136 -29.31 -20.79 9.35
N VAL A 137 -28.40 -20.44 10.27
CA VAL A 137 -28.12 -21.25 11.47
C VAL A 137 -29.37 -21.35 12.35
N LEU A 138 -30.06 -20.22 12.58
CA LEU A 138 -31.30 -20.19 13.36
C LEU A 138 -32.39 -21.06 12.71
N ALA A 139 -32.59 -20.94 11.40
CA ALA A 139 -33.56 -21.75 10.65
C ALA A 139 -33.22 -23.23 10.75
N ALA A 140 -31.96 -23.62 10.57
CA ALA A 140 -31.50 -25.01 10.70
C ALA A 140 -31.73 -25.59 12.10
N CYS A 141 -31.65 -24.76 13.14
CA CYS A 141 -31.95 -25.16 14.52
C CYS A 141 -33.46 -25.24 14.81
N ILE A 142 -34.27 -24.35 14.24
CA ILE A 142 -35.72 -24.27 14.52
C ILE A 142 -36.52 -25.27 13.68
N LEU A 143 -36.14 -25.51 12.42
CA LEU A 143 -36.84 -26.41 11.50
C LEU A 143 -37.11 -27.81 12.11
N PRO A 144 -36.11 -28.50 12.71
CA PRO A 144 -36.33 -29.79 13.36
C PRO A 144 -37.27 -29.71 14.56
N ALA A 145 -37.21 -28.64 15.34
CA ALA A 145 -38.05 -28.45 16.52
C ALA A 145 -39.54 -28.28 16.13
N ILE A 146 -39.81 -27.62 15.00
CA ILE A 146 -41.16 -27.48 14.45
C ILE A 146 -41.66 -28.81 13.89
N GLN A 147 -40.84 -29.52 13.11
CA GLN A 147 -41.20 -30.83 12.57
C GLN A 147 -41.57 -31.83 13.66
N TRP A 148 -40.91 -31.78 14.82
CA TRP A 148 -41.24 -32.65 15.94
C TRP A 148 -42.59 -32.37 16.59
N ARG A 149 -43.08 -31.12 16.49
CA ARG A 149 -44.34 -30.66 17.12
C ARG A 149 -45.58 -30.97 16.28
N PHE A 150 -45.42 -31.15 14.98
CA PHE A 150 -46.49 -31.51 14.05
C PHE A 150 -46.20 -32.91 13.50
N PRO A 151 -46.48 -33.98 14.28
CA PRO A 151 -46.56 -35.31 13.69
C PRO A 151 -47.55 -35.22 12.53
N SER A 152 -47.06 -35.49 11.33
CA SER A 152 -47.85 -35.37 10.11
C SER A 152 -49.09 -36.25 10.26
N GLU A 153 -50.28 -35.66 10.33
CA GLU A 153 -51.57 -36.39 10.31
C GLU A 153 -51.84 -37.04 8.93
N ASP A 154 -50.78 -37.34 8.17
CA ASP A 154 -50.81 -37.83 6.79
C ASP A 154 -50.51 -39.33 6.71
N ASP A 155 -50.68 -40.06 7.82
CA ASP A 155 -50.69 -41.53 7.86
C ASP A 155 -51.99 -42.13 7.25
N GLY A 156 -52.85 -41.33 6.60
CA GLY A 156 -54.13 -41.76 6.05
C GLY A 156 -54.23 -41.92 4.53
N ALA A 157 -53.26 -41.44 3.73
CA ALA A 157 -53.40 -41.39 2.26
C ALA A 157 -52.22 -42.00 1.46
N GLY A 158 -51.30 -42.69 2.13
CA GLY A 158 -50.04 -43.17 1.53
C GLY A 158 -49.94 -44.67 1.22
N GLU A 159 -50.96 -45.49 1.46
CA GLU A 159 -50.82 -46.96 1.34
C GLU A 159 -50.66 -47.45 -0.12
N LEU A 160 -50.96 -46.61 -1.13
CA LEU A 160 -50.85 -47.00 -2.56
C LEU A 160 -49.51 -46.64 -3.23
N THR A 161 -48.64 -45.86 -2.60
CA THR A 161 -47.40 -45.38 -3.26
C THR A 161 -46.11 -45.99 -2.70
N GLU A 162 -46.16 -46.66 -1.53
CA GLU A 162 -45.00 -47.37 -0.98
C GLU A 162 -44.65 -48.68 -1.72
N GLU A 163 -45.59 -49.32 -2.43
CA GLU A 163 -45.26 -50.49 -3.26
C GLU A 163 -44.37 -50.12 -4.46
N ILE A 164 -44.60 -48.97 -5.10
CA ILE A 164 -43.85 -48.57 -6.30
C ILE A 164 -42.41 -48.16 -5.95
N ALA A 165 -42.18 -47.54 -4.80
CA ALA A 165 -40.84 -47.14 -4.36
C ALA A 165 -39.99 -48.33 -3.86
N LYS A 166 -40.61 -49.32 -3.20
CA LYS A 166 -39.91 -50.54 -2.75
C LYS A 166 -39.53 -51.41 -3.94
N GLU A 167 -40.30 -51.44 -5.02
CA GLU A 167 -39.94 -52.19 -6.23
C GLU A 167 -38.74 -51.58 -7.00
N GLN A 168 -38.60 -50.26 -7.02
CA GLN A 168 -37.41 -49.62 -7.61
C GLN A 168 -36.14 -49.79 -6.76
N MET A 169 -36.26 -49.96 -5.44
CA MET A 169 -35.11 -50.13 -4.55
C MET A 169 -34.48 -51.53 -4.63
N TYR A 170 -35.24 -52.56 -5.03
CA TYR A 170 -34.71 -53.92 -5.21
C TYR A 170 -34.01 -54.17 -6.56
N ARG A 171 -34.20 -53.33 -7.59
CA ARG A 171 -33.51 -53.48 -8.88
C ARG A 171 -32.12 -52.85 -8.97
N LYS A 172 -31.76 -51.89 -8.10
CA LYS A 172 -30.45 -51.20 -8.19
C LYS A 172 -29.34 -51.80 -7.33
N ARG A 173 -29.60 -52.85 -6.55
CA ARG A 173 -28.60 -53.44 -5.62
C ARG A 173 -27.73 -54.55 -6.22
N ARG A 174 -27.84 -54.84 -7.53
CA ARG A 174 -27.11 -55.92 -8.21
C ARG A 174 -26.10 -55.49 -9.27
N GLN A 175 -25.80 -54.20 -9.44
CA GLN A 175 -24.63 -53.77 -10.22
C GLN A 175 -23.41 -53.61 -9.32
N ARG A 176 -22.85 -54.78 -9.05
CA ARG A 176 -21.50 -55.02 -8.54
C ARG A 176 -20.46 -54.06 -9.13
N ARG A 177 -19.67 -53.50 -8.21
CA ARG A 177 -18.20 -53.61 -8.15
C ARG A 177 -17.51 -53.73 -9.51
N LYS A 178 -16.76 -52.69 -9.87
CA LYS A 178 -15.37 -52.82 -10.34
C LYS A 178 -14.69 -51.44 -10.40
N LEU A 179 -13.46 -51.45 -9.87
CA LEU A 179 -12.31 -50.60 -10.24
C LEU A 179 -12.21 -49.19 -9.61
N SER A 180 -11.37 -49.15 -8.57
CA SER A 180 -10.35 -48.10 -8.38
C SER A 180 -9.62 -47.82 -9.70
N PRO A 181 -9.35 -46.54 -10.01
CA PRO A 181 -7.96 -46.13 -9.90
C PRO A 181 -7.76 -44.79 -9.19
N ARG A 182 -6.76 -44.83 -8.31
CA ARG A 182 -5.77 -43.80 -8.02
C ARG A 182 -5.46 -42.90 -9.23
N ASN A 183 -5.61 -41.58 -9.05
CA ASN A 183 -4.81 -40.52 -9.69
C ASN A 183 -5.05 -39.24 -8.87
N GLU A 184 -4.13 -38.82 -7.99
CA GLU A 184 -3.03 -37.91 -8.35
C GLU A 184 -3.51 -36.77 -9.26
N ASN A 185 -3.81 -35.64 -8.65
CA ASN A 185 -3.58 -34.33 -9.25
C ASN A 185 -3.19 -33.38 -8.12
N VAL A 186 -1.88 -33.37 -7.88
CA VAL A 186 -1.16 -32.32 -7.18
C VAL A 186 -1.28 -31.07 -8.04
N SER A 187 -2.15 -30.15 -7.66
CA SER A 187 -2.12 -28.79 -8.19
C SER A 187 -0.97 -28.05 -7.53
N GLN A 188 0.22 -28.21 -8.11
CA GLN A 188 1.30 -27.22 -8.02
C GLN A 188 0.78 -25.92 -8.63
N SER A 189 0.41 -24.94 -7.80
CA SER A 189 0.37 -23.54 -8.23
C SER A 189 1.63 -22.85 -7.74
N GLU A 190 2.68 -22.99 -8.54
CA GLU A 190 3.52 -21.89 -9.00
C GLU A 190 4.10 -20.96 -7.90
N TYR A 191 5.11 -21.46 -7.19
CA TYR A 191 6.13 -20.58 -6.63
C TYR A 191 7.04 -20.12 -7.77
N LYS A 192 6.96 -18.84 -8.11
CA LYS A 192 7.90 -18.17 -9.00
C LYS A 192 9.25 -18.03 -8.30
N THR A 193 10.08 -19.06 -8.42
CA THR A 193 11.51 -19.05 -8.07
C THR A 193 12.29 -18.84 -9.36
N GLU A 194 12.72 -17.61 -9.62
CA GLU A 194 13.90 -17.38 -10.46
C GLU A 194 15.07 -17.14 -9.50
N ASP A 195 15.68 -18.23 -9.05
CA ASP A 195 17.04 -18.21 -8.51
C ASP A 195 17.99 -18.18 -9.71
N VAL A 196 18.42 -16.97 -10.09
CA VAL A 196 19.63 -16.81 -10.89
C VAL A 196 20.79 -17.24 -9.98
N PRO A 197 21.64 -18.21 -10.37
CA PRO A 197 22.85 -18.51 -9.62
C PRO A 197 23.75 -17.27 -9.67
N ILE A 198 23.77 -16.53 -8.57
CA ILE A 198 24.78 -15.50 -8.33
C ILE A 198 26.03 -16.26 -7.93
N ASP A 199 27.00 -16.27 -8.84
CA ASP A 199 28.36 -16.71 -8.57
C ASP A 199 28.89 -15.92 -7.36
N MET A 200 28.96 -16.59 -6.21
CA MET A 200 29.54 -15.99 -5.01
C MET A 200 31.06 -15.96 -5.19
N PRO A 201 31.71 -14.78 -5.14
CA PRO A 201 33.16 -14.74 -5.15
C PRO A 201 33.70 -15.49 -3.92
N PRO A 202 34.80 -16.26 -4.07
CA PRO A 202 35.39 -17.02 -2.98
C PRO A 202 35.70 -16.10 -1.80
N ALA A 203 35.39 -16.57 -0.60
CA ALA A 203 35.66 -15.86 0.64
C ALA A 203 37.15 -15.53 0.73
N VAL A 204 37.48 -14.25 0.51
CA VAL A 204 38.81 -13.69 0.77
C VAL A 204 39.00 -13.70 2.29
N THR A 205 39.60 -14.78 2.79
CA THR A 205 40.07 -14.90 4.17
C THR A 205 41.26 -13.98 4.36
N PHE A 206 41.02 -12.69 4.59
CA PHE A 206 42.06 -11.78 5.00
C PHE A 206 41.62 -10.94 6.19
N SER A 207 42.48 -11.01 7.21
CA SER A 207 42.59 -10.19 8.41
C SER A 207 41.72 -10.58 9.62
N ASP A 208 42.39 -11.25 10.57
CA ASP A 208 42.12 -11.23 11.99
C ASP A 208 42.15 -9.79 12.53
N GLN A 209 41.09 -9.03 12.28
CA GLN A 209 40.81 -7.81 13.04
C GLN A 209 39.79 -8.14 14.13
N PRO A 210 40.18 -8.10 15.41
CA PRO A 210 39.25 -8.36 16.50
C PRO A 210 38.13 -7.29 16.49
N LEU A 211 36.89 -7.77 16.48
CA LEU A 211 35.67 -6.98 16.52
C LEU A 211 35.71 -6.00 17.70
N ARG A 212 35.90 -4.71 17.39
CA ARG A 212 35.92 -3.62 18.37
C ARG A 212 34.53 -3.46 18.97
N ARG A 213 34.36 -3.98 20.18
CA ARG A 213 33.16 -3.89 21.01
C ARG A 213 32.72 -2.43 21.16
N ARG A 214 31.60 -2.08 20.52
CA ARG A 214 30.99 -0.74 20.59
C ARG A 214 30.44 -0.51 22.00
N ARG A 215 31.16 0.25 22.83
CA ARG A 215 30.65 0.79 24.10
C ARG A 215 29.49 1.75 23.80
N SER A 216 28.32 1.46 24.33
CA SER A 216 27.20 2.39 24.41
C SER A 216 27.59 3.57 25.30
N ARG A 217 27.85 4.71 24.69
CA ARG A 217 28.04 5.99 25.40
C ARG A 217 26.65 6.57 25.62
N ALA A 218 26.13 6.40 26.84
CA ALA A 218 25.10 7.28 27.37
C ALA A 218 25.73 8.66 27.53
N SER A 219 25.21 9.65 26.83
CA SER A 219 25.45 11.05 27.14
C SER A 219 24.10 11.65 27.48
N ASP A 220 23.78 11.59 28.77
CA ASP A 220 22.98 12.61 29.43
C ASP A 220 23.73 13.94 29.29
N VAL A 221 23.11 14.89 28.61
CA VAL A 221 23.43 16.31 28.80
C VAL A 221 22.09 17.02 28.96
N PHE A 222 21.69 17.08 30.22
CA PHE A 222 20.72 18.02 30.77
C PHE A 222 21.34 19.41 30.65
N TYR A 223 20.75 20.29 29.83
CA TYR A 223 21.00 21.73 29.97
C TYR A 223 19.87 22.30 30.81
N ASP A 224 20.23 22.57 32.06
CA ASP A 224 19.47 23.40 32.98
C ASP A 224 19.45 24.82 32.42
N SER A 225 18.25 25.41 32.41
CA SER A 225 18.01 26.77 31.97
C SER A 225 17.98 27.64 33.22
N GLU A 226 18.82 28.67 33.28
CA GLU A 226 18.62 29.76 34.24
C GLU A 226 18.16 31.06 33.53
N PRO A 227 17.36 31.87 34.25
CA PRO A 227 16.50 32.93 33.71
C PRO A 227 17.21 34.24 33.31
#